data_AF-A0A5R8YGP9-F1
#
_entry.id   AF-A0A5R8YGP9-F1
#
_cell.length_a   1.000
_cell.length_b   1.000
_cell.length_c   1.000
_cell.angle_alpha   90.00
_cell.angle_beta   90.00
_cell.angle_gamma   90.00
#
_symmetry.space_group_name_H-M   'P 1'
#
loop_
_entity.id
_entity.type
_entity.pdbx_description
1 polymer ?
#
loop_
_entity_poly.entity_id
_entity_poly.type
_entity_poly.pdbx_seq_one_letter_code
_entity_poly.pdbx_strand_id
1 'polypeptide(L)'
;MSDFPLSAGGARRPLSGPRRALAAGALGVLGVVTALSATLPANAAASTLGAAAAQSGRYFGTAIAAGHLNDSTYVATWDREFNGVTAENEMKWGPIEPSR
;
A
#
# COMPACT_ATOMS: atom_id res chain seq x y z
N MET A 1 -70.04 43.77 -5.08
CA MET A 1 -69.32 42.48 -5.09
C MET A 1 -68.92 42.22 -6.54
N SER A 2 -67.82 42.78 -7.03
CA SER A 2 -66.41 42.35 -6.90
C SER A 2 -65.99 41.39 -8.04
N ASP A 3 -65.09 41.88 -8.88
CA ASP A 3 -64.44 41.29 -10.05
C ASP A 3 -63.43 40.13 -9.79
N PHE A 4 -63.02 39.49 -10.90
CA PHE A 4 -61.73 38.80 -11.20
C PHE A 4 -61.51 37.33 -10.70
N PRO A 5 -60.54 36.55 -11.27
CA PRO A 5 -60.48 36.01 -12.63
C PRO A 5 -60.11 34.49 -12.68
N LEU A 6 -60.00 33.98 -13.90
CA LEU A 6 -59.51 32.67 -14.35
C LEU A 6 -58.35 32.07 -13.52
N SER A 7 -58.42 30.78 -13.20
CA SER A 7 -57.25 29.98 -12.80
C SER A 7 -57.03 28.83 -13.78
N ALA A 8 -56.15 29.07 -14.75
CA ALA A 8 -55.61 28.04 -15.63
C ALA A 8 -54.68 27.13 -14.82
N GLY A 9 -55.14 25.92 -14.52
CA GLY A 9 -54.31 24.87 -13.94
C GLY A 9 -53.30 24.34 -14.95
N GLY A 10 -52.17 25.04 -15.09
CA GLY A 10 -51.03 24.58 -15.88
C GLY A 10 -50.46 23.28 -15.33
N ALA A 11 -50.51 22.22 -16.13
CA ALA A 11 -49.89 20.93 -15.85
C ALA A 11 -48.38 21.10 -15.61
N ARG A 12 -47.91 20.74 -14.41
CA ARG A 12 -46.47 20.67 -14.12
C ARG A 12 -45.90 19.44 -14.84
N ARG A 13 -45.22 19.66 -15.97
CA ARG A 13 -44.38 18.63 -16.59
C ARG A 13 -43.13 18.40 -15.72
N PRO A 14 -42.83 17.19 -15.25
CA PRO A 14 -41.58 16.93 -14.55
C PRO A 14 -40.41 16.93 -15.55
N LEU A 15 -39.62 17.99 -15.50
CA LEU A 15 -38.32 18.08 -16.15
C LEU A 15 -37.36 17.11 -15.46
N SER A 16 -37.17 15.92 -16.02
CA SER A 16 -36.10 15.02 -15.61
C SER A 16 -35.24 14.66 -16.81
N GLY A 17 -34.32 15.58 -17.13
CA GLY A 17 -33.43 15.49 -18.27
C GLY A 17 -32.22 14.55 -18.10
N PRO A 18 -31.51 14.27 -19.21
CA PRO A 18 -30.40 13.30 -19.32
C PRO A 18 -29.19 13.60 -18.42
N ARG A 19 -29.15 14.79 -17.81
CA ARG A 19 -28.13 15.19 -16.82
C ARG A 19 -28.16 14.33 -15.56
N ARG A 20 -29.34 13.81 -15.17
CA ARG A 20 -29.46 12.86 -14.04
C ARG A 20 -28.87 11.49 -14.38
N ALA A 21 -29.03 11.04 -15.63
CA ALA A 21 -28.46 9.78 -16.09
C ALA A 21 -26.93 9.83 -16.19
N LEU A 22 -26.36 10.95 -16.66
CA LEU A 22 -24.92 11.19 -16.68
C LEU A 22 -24.31 11.26 -15.27
N ALA A 23 -25.00 11.92 -14.33
CA ALA A 23 -24.56 11.97 -12.92
C ALA A 23 -24.58 10.58 -12.26
N ALA A 24 -25.59 9.75 -12.54
CA ALA A 24 -25.67 8.37 -12.06
C ALA A 24 -24.56 7.49 -12.65
N GLY A 25 -24.22 7.65 -13.94
CA GLY A 25 -23.12 6.92 -14.58
C GLY A 25 -21.74 7.27 -14.00
N ALA A 26 -21.49 8.55 -13.73
CA ALA A 26 -20.23 8.99 -13.11
C ALA A 26 -20.05 8.43 -11.69
N LEU A 27 -21.11 8.41 -10.88
CA LEU A 27 -21.09 7.80 -9.55
C LEU A 27 -20.90 6.27 -9.60
N GLY A 28 -21.49 5.59 -10.59
CA GLY A 28 -21.30 4.16 -10.80
C GLY A 28 -19.85 3.80 -11.14
N VAL A 29 -19.22 4.54 -12.06
CA VAL A 29 -17.80 4.31 -12.43
C VAL A 29 -16.88 4.59 -11.25
N LEU A 30 -17.11 5.68 -10.50
CA LEU A 30 -16.32 5.98 -9.31
C LEU A 30 -16.46 4.88 -8.24
N GLY A 31 -17.68 4.37 -8.02
CA GLY A 31 -17.96 3.29 -7.08
C GLY A 31 -17.30 1.96 -7.44
N VAL A 32 -17.19 1.64 -8.72
CA VAL A 32 -16.47 0.43 -9.18
C VAL A 32 -14.96 0.56 -8.97
N VAL A 33 -14.39 1.73 -9.25
CA VAL A 33 -12.94 1.98 -9.07
C VAL A 33 -12.55 1.95 -7.59
N THR A 34 -13.37 2.52 -6.69
CA THR A 34 -13.11 2.46 -5.25
C THR A 34 -13.28 1.06 -4.69
N ALA A 35 -14.30 0.31 -5.13
CA ALA A 35 -14.48 -1.08 -4.74
C ALA A 35 -13.31 -1.98 -5.21
N LEU A 36 -12.79 -1.75 -6.41
CA LEU A 36 -11.65 -2.51 -6.94
C LEU A 36 -10.31 -2.11 -6.28
N SER A 37 -10.15 -0.85 -5.88
CA SER A 37 -8.96 -0.42 -5.12
C SER A 37 -8.95 -0.98 -3.69
N ALA A 38 -10.12 -1.20 -3.10
CA ALA A 38 -10.25 -1.76 -1.75
C ALA A 38 -9.98 -3.27 -1.69
N THR A 39 -9.95 -3.97 -2.83
CA THR A 39 -9.62 -5.40 -2.92
C THR A 39 -8.16 -5.66 -3.26
N LEU A 40 -7.39 -4.62 -3.58
CA LEU A 40 -5.93 -4.76 -3.53
C LEU A 40 -5.57 -5.14 -2.10
N PRO A 41 -4.77 -6.20 -1.89
CA PRO A 41 -4.31 -6.52 -0.56
C PRO A 41 -3.61 -5.27 -0.03
N ALA A 42 -4.22 -4.61 0.96
CA ALA A 42 -3.53 -3.61 1.74
C ALA A 42 -2.27 -4.32 2.24
N ASN A 43 -1.09 -3.92 1.77
CA ASN A 43 0.17 -4.53 2.18
C ASN A 43 0.13 -4.70 3.69
N ALA A 44 -0.03 -5.96 4.15
CA ALA A 44 -0.11 -6.23 5.57
C ALA A 44 1.13 -5.59 6.19
N ALA A 45 0.96 -4.84 7.29
CA ALA A 45 2.07 -4.19 7.95
C ALA A 45 3.12 -5.27 8.26
N ALA A 46 4.23 -5.25 7.51
CA ALA A 46 5.28 -6.22 7.70
C ALA A 46 5.89 -5.99 9.07
N SER A 47 6.03 -7.06 9.85
CA SER A 47 6.50 -6.99 11.24
C SER A 47 8.03 -7.08 11.36
N THR A 48 8.75 -7.21 10.25
CA THR A 48 10.22 -7.31 10.20
C THR A 48 10.78 -6.43 9.09
N LEU A 49 12.03 -5.97 9.26
CA LEU A 49 12.66 -5.03 8.34
C LEU A 49 12.80 -5.60 6.91
N GLY A 50 13.23 -6.86 6.80
CA GLY A 50 13.39 -7.58 5.54
C GLY A 50 12.06 -7.81 4.82
N ALA A 51 11.01 -8.19 5.56
CA ALA A 51 9.67 -8.36 4.99
C ALA A 51 9.11 -7.02 4.48
N ALA A 52 9.34 -5.92 5.21
CA ALA A 52 8.91 -4.59 4.78
C ALA A 52 9.66 -4.13 3.51
N ALA A 53 10.96 -4.37 3.42
CA ALA A 53 11.74 -4.03 2.23
C ALA A 53 11.29 -4.85 1.00
N ALA A 54 11.02 -6.15 1.19
CA ALA A 54 10.61 -7.07 0.14
C ALA A 54 9.29 -6.66 -0.55
N GLN A 55 8.38 -5.99 0.16
CA GLN A 55 7.14 -5.43 -0.41
C GLN A 55 7.38 -4.44 -1.55
N SER A 56 8.56 -3.82 -1.60
CA SER A 56 8.98 -2.89 -2.66
C SER A 56 10.04 -3.49 -3.61
N GLY A 57 10.26 -4.81 -3.55
CA GLY A 57 11.32 -5.48 -4.31
C GLY A 57 12.74 -5.13 -3.84
N ARG A 58 12.89 -4.67 -2.59
CA ARG A 58 14.18 -4.30 -1.97
C ARG A 58 14.56 -5.28 -0.87
N TYR A 59 15.80 -5.16 -0.39
CA TYR A 59 16.30 -5.88 0.78
C TYR A 59 16.67 -4.92 1.91
N PHE A 60 16.66 -5.44 3.14
CA PHE A 60 17.20 -4.80 4.32
C PHE A 60 18.28 -5.72 4.90
N GLY A 61 19.54 -5.29 4.74
CA GLY A 61 20.70 -6.11 5.08
C GLY A 61 21.43 -5.62 6.33
N THR A 62 22.27 -6.49 6.89
CA THR A 62 23.17 -6.17 8.01
C THR A 62 24.56 -6.75 7.82
N ALA A 63 25.54 -6.18 8.53
CA ALA A 63 26.87 -6.77 8.65
C ALA A 63 26.86 -7.85 9.73
N ILE A 64 27.39 -9.03 9.41
CA ILE A 64 27.48 -10.17 10.33
C ILE A 64 28.95 -10.47 10.61
N ALA A 65 29.29 -10.57 11.89
CA ALA A 65 30.60 -11.00 12.35
C ALA A 65 30.53 -12.44 12.87
N ALA A 66 31.45 -13.28 12.39
CA ALA A 66 31.49 -14.69 12.75
C ALA A 66 31.72 -14.92 14.25
N GLY A 67 32.43 -14.00 14.91
CA GLY A 67 32.72 -14.04 16.35
C GLY A 67 31.49 -13.92 17.26
N HIS A 68 30.34 -13.50 16.73
CA HIS A 68 29.08 -13.36 17.47
C HIS A 68 28.06 -14.47 17.17
N LEU A 69 28.41 -15.47 16.34
CA LEU A 69 27.46 -16.52 15.96
C LEU A 69 27.14 -17.51 17.09
N ASN A 70 27.83 -17.43 18.21
CA ASN A 70 27.49 -18.15 19.44
C ASN A 70 26.52 -17.39 20.35
N ASP A 71 26.24 -16.11 20.07
CA ASP A 71 25.24 -15.32 20.79
C ASP A 71 23.86 -15.57 20.18
N SER A 72 23.01 -16.29 20.92
CA SER A 72 21.66 -16.64 20.47
C SER A 72 20.77 -15.42 20.23
N THR A 73 20.98 -14.32 20.95
CA THR A 73 20.20 -13.09 20.76
C THR A 73 20.59 -12.40 19.47
N TYR A 74 21.89 -12.38 19.18
CA TYR A 74 22.44 -11.84 17.93
C TYR A 74 21.89 -12.60 16.72
N VAL A 75 21.99 -13.93 16.72
CA VAL A 75 21.51 -14.78 15.63
C VAL A 75 19.99 -14.69 15.48
N ALA A 76 19.22 -14.76 16.58
CA ALA A 76 17.77 -14.65 16.52
C ALA A 76 17.29 -13.30 15.96
N THR A 77 18.02 -12.22 16.22
CA THR A 77 17.70 -10.89 15.66
C THR A 77 18.05 -10.85 14.17
N TRP A 78 19.21 -11.39 13.79
CA TRP A 78 19.62 -11.48 12.39
C TRP A 78 18.60 -12.25 11.55
N ASP A 79 18.28 -13.48 11.96
CA ASP A 79 17.36 -14.38 11.25
C ASP A 79 15.95 -13.80 11.10
N ARG A 80 15.49 -13.04 12.12
CA ARG A 80 14.14 -12.47 12.11
C ARG A 80 14.04 -11.21 11.26
N GLU A 81 15.02 -10.31 11.37
CA GLU A 81 14.87 -8.94 10.87
C GLU A 81 15.41 -8.74 9.46
N PHE A 82 16.44 -9.47 9.03
CA PHE A 82 17.19 -9.12 7.81
C PHE A 82 17.06 -10.17 6.72
N ASN A 83 17.09 -9.74 5.46
CA ASN A 83 17.06 -10.61 4.28
C ASN A 83 18.26 -10.36 3.33
N GLY A 84 19.31 -9.72 3.84
CA GLY A 84 20.59 -9.55 3.18
C GLY A 84 21.72 -9.58 4.21
N VAL A 85 22.88 -10.11 3.80
CA VAL A 85 24.03 -10.27 4.69
C VAL A 85 25.31 -9.83 3.99
N THR A 86 26.16 -9.11 4.73
CA THR A 86 27.54 -8.82 4.35
C THR A 86 28.43 -9.28 5.49
N ALA A 87 29.53 -9.98 5.18
CA ALA A 87 30.52 -10.29 6.20
C ALA A 87 31.19 -9.02 6.71
N GLU A 88 31.23 -8.80 8.03
CA GLU A 88 31.77 -7.57 8.61
C GLU A 88 33.27 -7.43 8.34
N ASN A 89 34.01 -8.51 8.58
CA ASN A 89 35.47 -8.53 8.43
C ASN A 89 35.97 -9.76 7.68
N GLU A 90 35.22 -10.85 7.66
CA GLU A 90 35.66 -12.17 7.24
C GLU A 90 35.99 -12.25 5.74
N MET A 91 35.47 -11.31 4.94
CA MET A 91 35.79 -11.17 3.52
C MET A 91 36.75 -10.01 3.21
N LYS A 92 37.31 -9.34 4.22
CA LYS A 92 38.41 -8.38 4.01
C LYS A 92 39.70 -9.13 3.66
N TRP A 93 40.65 -8.43 3.05
CA TRP A 93 41.92 -9.02 2.61
C TRP A 93 42.65 -9.78 3.72
N GLY A 94 42.72 -9.22 4.94
CA GLY A 94 43.43 -9.83 6.07
C GLY A 94 42.97 -11.25 6.38
N PRO A 95 41.66 -11.50 6.57
CA PRO A 95 41.16 -12.87 6.78
C PRO A 95 41.25 -13.81 5.57
N ILE A 96 41.04 -13.34 4.34
CA ILE A 96 41.02 -14.23 3.15
C ILE A 96 42.40 -14.53 2.57
N GLU A 97 43.37 -13.62 2.79
CA GLU A 97 44.76 -13.76 2.33
C GLU A 97 45.72 -13.31 3.46
N PRO A 98 45.90 -14.15 4.50
CA PRO A 98 46.65 -13.79 5.71
C PRO A 98 48.17 -13.81 5.52
N SER A 99 48.67 -14.38 4.43
CA SER A 99 50.10 -14.51 4.13
C SER A 99 50.38 -13.94 2.75
N ARG A 100 51.57 -13.37 2.54
CA ARG A 100 52.05 -12.88 1.25
C ARG A 100 53.15 -13.77 0.70
#